data_AF-A0A522FJN9-F1
#
_entry.id   AF-A0A522FJN9-F1
#
_cell.length_a   1.000
_cell.length_b   1.000
_cell.length_c   1.000
_cell.angle_alpha   90.00
_cell.angle_beta   90.00
_cell.angle_gamma   90.00
#
_symmetry.space_group_name_H-M   'P 1'
#
loop_
_entity.id
_entity.type
_entity.pdbx_description
1 polymer ?
#
loop_
_entity_poly.entity_id
_entity_poly.type
_entity_poly.pdbx_seq_one_letter_code
_entity_poly.pdbx_strand_id
1 'polypeptide(L)'
;MRKGIILHRHIDGFTDRHPVVHRSKIFFTRKYHKYSGVITDIIYDHFLTKEWDFFSRRPLESVTYNFYRALVNNYEIMPENVREMMPFFIINNWIESYQTRNGIRHVLNTLSKRSTLPNETRFAMRALKKNYYSLQDDFMEFFPQLIDYVEKEFGIEISHRITIPF
;
A
#
# COMPACT_ATOMS: atom_id res chain seq x y z
N MET A 1 1.93 9.37 18.52
CA MET A 1 1.99 9.84 17.12
C MET A 1 3.41 9.89 16.54
N ARG A 2 4.42 10.47 17.22
CA ARG A 2 5.76 10.67 16.62
C ARG A 2 6.46 9.40 16.09
N LYS A 3 6.39 8.27 16.81
CA LYS A 3 7.05 7.02 16.38
C LYS A 3 6.53 6.49 15.03
N GLY A 4 5.21 6.53 14.79
CA GLY A 4 4.62 6.06 13.53
C GLY A 4 4.98 6.96 12.34
N ILE A 5 5.03 8.27 12.53
CA ILE A 5 5.46 9.22 11.48
C ILE A 5 6.93 9.03 11.11
N ILE A 6 7.78 8.73 12.10
CA ILE A 6 9.21 8.45 11.84
C ILE A 6 9.33 7.14 11.07
N LEU A 7 8.70 6.06 11.55
CA LEU A 7 8.71 4.78 10.86
C LEU A 7 8.23 4.91 9.41
N HIS A 8 7.13 5.62 9.17
CA HIS A 8 6.61 5.82 7.82
C HIS A 8 7.61 6.53 6.91
N ARG A 9 8.28 7.60 7.37
CA ARG A 9 9.32 8.29 6.59
C ARG A 9 10.50 7.38 6.23
N HIS A 10 10.85 6.44 7.11
CA HIS A 10 11.90 5.47 6.85
C HIS A 10 11.46 4.42 5.83
N ILE A 11 10.21 3.93 5.93
CA ILE A 11 9.60 3.05 4.94
C ILE A 11 9.60 3.75 3.58
N ASP A 12 9.08 4.97 3.48
CA ASP A 12 9.04 5.73 2.22
C ASP A 12 10.44 5.91 1.63
N GLY A 13 11.41 6.33 2.46
CA GLY A 13 12.78 6.53 2.03
C GLY A 13 13.48 5.24 1.59
N PHE A 14 13.18 4.10 2.22
CA PHE A 14 13.71 2.80 1.81
C PHE A 14 13.08 2.36 0.48
N THR A 15 11.75 2.36 0.41
CA THR A 15 10.96 2.02 -0.79
C THR A 15 11.35 2.87 -1.99
N ASP A 16 11.50 4.19 -1.82
CA ASP A 16 11.76 5.09 -2.93
C ASP A 16 13.13 4.90 -3.59
N ARG A 17 14.12 4.48 -2.80
CA ARG A 17 15.50 4.24 -3.26
C ARG A 17 15.74 2.79 -3.66
N HIS A 18 14.80 1.88 -3.42
CA HIS A 18 15.01 0.46 -3.65
C HIS A 18 15.02 0.14 -5.16
N PRO A 19 16.06 -0.55 -5.68
CA PRO A 19 16.16 -0.87 -7.11
C PRO A 19 14.98 -1.67 -7.66
N VAL A 20 14.45 -2.62 -6.89
CA VAL A 20 13.28 -3.43 -7.27
C VAL A 20 12.02 -2.57 -7.42
N VAL A 21 11.80 -1.63 -6.50
CA VAL A 21 10.67 -0.70 -6.60
C VAL A 21 10.85 0.21 -7.82
N HIS A 22 12.07 0.63 -8.13
CA HIS A 22 12.35 1.40 -9.33
C HIS A 22 12.02 0.63 -10.62
N ARG A 23 12.33 -0.67 -10.68
CA ARG A 23 11.93 -1.57 -11.77
C ARG A 23 10.42 -1.56 -11.99
N SER A 24 9.64 -1.67 -10.92
CA SER A 24 8.17 -1.57 -10.96
C SER A 24 7.66 -0.19 -11.41
N LYS A 25 8.26 0.91 -10.92
CA LYS A 25 7.87 2.29 -11.26
C LYS A 25 7.92 2.56 -12.77
N ILE A 26 8.90 1.97 -13.49
CA ILE A 26 9.10 2.15 -14.94
C ILE A 26 7.82 1.83 -15.74
N PHE A 27 7.03 0.83 -15.32
CA PHE A 27 5.79 0.47 -16.01
C PHE A 27 4.74 1.58 -16.02
N PHE A 28 4.81 2.51 -15.06
CA PHE A 28 3.81 3.57 -14.86
C PHE A 28 4.33 4.96 -15.24
N THR A 29 5.66 5.16 -15.29
CA THR A 29 6.32 6.46 -15.55
C THR A 29 5.80 7.17 -16.79
N ARG A 30 5.44 6.45 -17.85
CA ARG A 30 4.98 7.05 -19.13
C ARG A 30 3.78 8.01 -18.99
N LYS A 31 2.89 7.75 -18.03
CA LYS A 31 1.69 8.59 -17.80
C LYS A 31 1.63 9.22 -16.42
N TYR A 32 2.30 8.63 -15.45
CA TYR A 32 2.29 9.11 -14.07
C TYR A 32 3.52 9.93 -13.70
N HIS A 33 4.62 9.85 -14.46
CA HIS A 33 5.86 10.59 -14.20
C HIS A 33 6.31 10.46 -12.73
N LYS A 34 6.37 11.58 -12.00
CA LYS A 34 6.70 11.64 -10.56
C LYS A 34 5.72 10.88 -9.66
N TYR A 35 4.48 10.64 -10.12
CA TYR A 35 3.47 9.87 -9.39
C TYR A 35 3.56 8.36 -9.65
N SER A 36 4.55 7.88 -10.40
CA SER A 36 4.77 6.44 -10.62
C SER A 36 4.97 5.68 -9.31
N GLY A 37 5.57 6.32 -8.29
CA GLY A 37 5.66 5.77 -6.93
C GLY A 37 4.30 5.49 -6.32
N VAL A 38 3.42 6.50 -6.27
CA VAL A 38 2.05 6.37 -5.74
C VAL A 38 1.28 5.22 -6.40
N ILE A 39 1.44 5.04 -7.72
CA ILE A 39 0.81 3.92 -8.42
C ILE A 39 1.44 2.59 -8.02
N THR A 40 2.76 2.53 -7.91
CA THR A 40 3.47 1.34 -7.48
C THR A 40 3.06 0.93 -6.07
N ASP A 41 2.89 1.89 -5.14
CA ASP A 41 2.43 1.64 -3.77
C ASP A 41 1.02 1.03 -3.76
N ILE A 42 0.08 1.61 -4.53
CA ILE A 42 -1.28 1.06 -4.69
C ILE A 42 -1.26 -0.38 -5.23
N ILE A 43 -0.32 -0.69 -6.13
CA ILE A 43 -0.16 -2.05 -6.67
C ILE A 43 0.49 -2.98 -5.64
N TYR A 44 1.42 -2.49 -4.83
CA TYR A 44 2.02 -3.29 -3.76
C TYR A 44 1.03 -3.53 -2.63
N ASP A 45 0.15 -2.57 -2.30
CA ASP A 45 -0.98 -2.78 -1.40
C ASP A 45 -1.92 -3.88 -1.91
N HIS A 46 -2.12 -3.98 -3.23
CA HIS A 46 -2.86 -5.10 -3.82
C HIS A 46 -2.18 -6.44 -3.55
N PHE A 47 -0.89 -6.56 -3.80
CA PHE A 47 -0.19 -7.82 -3.57
C PHE A 47 -0.11 -8.15 -2.08
N LEU A 48 0.14 -7.18 -1.21
CA LEU A 48 0.14 -7.37 0.23
C LEU A 48 -1.21 -7.89 0.74
N THR A 49 -2.30 -7.27 0.33
CA THR A 49 -3.65 -7.67 0.78
C THR A 49 -4.11 -9.00 0.17
N LYS A 50 -3.64 -9.31 -1.04
CA LYS A 50 -3.95 -10.58 -1.71
C LYS A 50 -3.13 -11.75 -1.16
N GLU A 51 -1.85 -11.52 -0.87
CA GLU A 51 -0.90 -12.52 -0.38
C GLU A 51 -0.71 -12.41 1.15
N TRP A 52 -1.73 -11.89 1.83
CA TRP A 52 -1.67 -11.48 3.23
C TRP A 52 -1.23 -12.60 4.18
N ASP A 53 -1.69 -13.83 3.92
CA ASP A 53 -1.42 -15.00 4.74
C ASP A 53 0.08 -15.37 4.78
N PHE A 54 0.88 -14.94 3.79
CA PHE A 54 2.32 -15.11 3.86
C PHE A 54 2.96 -14.17 4.89
N PHE A 55 2.42 -12.97 5.06
CA PHE A 55 3.03 -11.91 5.86
C PHE A 55 2.40 -11.72 7.24
N SER A 56 1.22 -12.29 7.48
CA SER A 56 0.51 -12.18 8.75
C SER A 56 -0.34 -13.42 9.05
N ARG A 57 -0.27 -13.90 10.29
CA ARG A 57 -1.19 -14.94 10.82
C ARG A 57 -2.54 -14.39 11.27
N ARG A 58 -2.67 -13.07 11.40
CA ARG A 58 -3.95 -12.44 11.75
C ARG A 58 -4.74 -12.21 10.47
N PRO A 59 -6.04 -12.56 10.41
CA PRO A 59 -6.87 -12.29 9.24
C PRO A 59 -6.85 -10.80 8.87
N LEU A 60 -6.83 -10.50 7.57
CA LEU A 60 -6.81 -9.12 7.07
C LEU A 60 -8.01 -8.33 7.61
N GLU A 61 -9.18 -8.95 7.62
CA GLU A 61 -10.44 -8.38 8.10
C GLU A 61 -10.35 -7.97 9.56
N SER A 62 -9.65 -8.76 10.39
CA SER A 62 -9.43 -8.42 11.79
C SER A 62 -8.54 -7.19 11.95
N VAL A 63 -7.49 -7.08 11.13
CA VAL A 63 -6.58 -5.92 11.16
C VAL A 63 -7.28 -4.67 10.63
N THR A 64 -7.99 -4.78 9.50
CA THR A 64 -8.79 -3.70 8.91
C THR A 64 -9.86 -3.20 9.87
N TYR A 65 -10.61 -4.11 10.51
CA TYR A 65 -11.61 -3.76 11.52
C TYR A 65 -10.99 -2.98 12.68
N ASN A 66 -9.88 -3.46 13.23
CA ASN A 66 -9.19 -2.80 14.34
C ASN A 66 -8.64 -1.42 13.93
N PHE A 67 -8.17 -1.28 12.69
CA PHE A 67 -7.73 0.00 12.14
C PHE A 67 -8.90 1.00 12.06
N TYR A 68 -10.04 0.62 11.47
CA TYR A 68 -11.22 1.49 11.39
C TYR A 68 -11.81 1.83 12.76
N ARG A 69 -11.84 0.86 13.69
CA ARG A 69 -12.20 1.11 15.11
C ARG A 69 -11.29 2.14 15.74
N ALA A 70 -9.98 2.03 15.52
CA ALA A 70 -9.01 3.01 16.04
C ALA A 70 -9.22 4.40 15.43
N LEU A 71 -9.56 4.50 14.14
CA LEU A 71 -9.91 5.77 13.52
C LEU A 71 -11.14 6.40 14.20
N VAL A 72 -12.25 5.68 14.29
CA VAL A 72 -13.47 6.20 14.92
C VAL A 72 -13.22 6.64 16.37
N ASN A 73 -12.50 5.83 17.15
CA ASN A 73 -12.22 6.12 18.56
C ASN A 73 -11.31 7.34 18.77
N ASN A 74 -10.55 7.74 17.75
CA ASN A 74 -9.62 8.87 17.81
C ASN A 74 -10.06 10.04 16.90
N TYR A 75 -11.32 10.06 16.48
CA TYR A 75 -11.84 11.07 15.54
C TYR A 75 -11.51 12.50 15.96
N GLU A 76 -11.71 12.85 17.24
CA GLU A 76 -11.53 14.22 17.75
C GLU A 76 -10.08 14.72 17.73
N ILE A 77 -9.09 13.83 17.76
CA ILE A 77 -7.67 14.20 17.79
C ILE A 77 -7.01 14.19 16.41
N MET A 78 -7.77 13.85 15.36
CA MET A 78 -7.25 13.81 13.99
C MET A 78 -7.23 15.19 13.35
N PRO A 79 -6.29 15.44 12.41
CA PRO A 79 -6.33 16.60 11.54
C PRO A 79 -7.65 16.68 10.75
N GLU A 80 -8.15 17.89 10.51
CA GLU A 80 -9.46 18.12 9.86
C GLU A 80 -9.62 17.38 8.54
N ASN A 81 -8.62 17.48 7.67
CA ASN A 81 -8.61 16.81 6.38
C ASN A 81 -8.72 15.29 6.48
N VAL A 82 -8.18 14.69 7.55
CA VAL A 82 -8.31 13.24 7.80
C VAL A 82 -9.72 12.91 8.30
N ARG A 83 -10.31 13.76 9.16
CA ARG A 83 -11.69 13.60 9.63
C ARG A 83 -12.69 13.61 8.48
N GLU A 84 -12.55 14.55 7.55
CA GLU A 84 -13.42 14.64 6.37
C GLU A 84 -13.31 13.43 5.44
N MET A 85 -12.12 12.84 5.31
CA MET A 85 -11.88 11.68 4.43
C MET A 85 -12.19 10.33 5.09
N MET A 86 -12.12 10.24 6.41
CA MET A 86 -12.26 8.99 7.16
C MET A 86 -13.57 8.24 6.86
N PRO A 87 -14.77 8.86 6.85
CA PRO A 87 -16.02 8.14 6.57
C PRO A 87 -15.98 7.43 5.22
N PHE A 88 -15.37 8.08 4.23
CA PHE A 88 -15.23 7.52 2.90
C PHE A 88 -14.32 6.29 2.88
N PHE A 89 -13.21 6.28 3.62
CA PHE A 89 -12.33 5.11 3.72
C PHE A 89 -13.02 3.92 4.38
N ILE A 90 -13.81 4.17 5.43
CA ILE A 90 -14.53 3.13 6.17
C ILE A 90 -15.65 2.54 5.33
N ILE A 91 -16.53 3.38 4.76
CA ILE A 91 -17.70 2.94 4.00
C ILE A 91 -17.31 2.09 2.78
N ASN A 92 -16.19 2.44 2.13
CA ASN A 92 -15.72 1.73 0.94
C ASN A 92 -14.77 0.57 1.26
N ASN A 93 -14.57 0.24 2.54
CA ASN A 93 -13.66 -0.80 3.00
C ASN A 93 -12.31 -0.76 2.26
N TRP A 94 -11.70 0.43 2.26
CA TRP A 94 -10.61 0.79 1.38
C TRP A 94 -9.44 -0.21 1.40
N ILE A 95 -9.06 -0.72 2.58
CA ILE A 95 -7.94 -1.66 2.74
C ILE A 95 -8.26 -2.99 2.07
N GLU A 96 -9.40 -3.60 2.38
CA GLU A 96 -9.78 -4.88 1.77
C GLU A 96 -10.07 -4.73 0.28
N SER A 97 -10.49 -3.54 -0.17
CA SER A 97 -10.75 -3.28 -1.60
C SER A 97 -9.53 -3.56 -2.48
N TYR A 98 -8.30 -3.36 -1.96
CA TYR A 98 -7.07 -3.62 -2.69
C TYR A 98 -6.94 -5.08 -3.13
N GLN A 99 -7.59 -6.06 -2.48
CA GLN A 99 -7.51 -7.47 -2.87
C GLN A 99 -7.97 -7.74 -4.30
N THR A 100 -8.80 -6.85 -4.88
CA THR A 100 -9.37 -7.04 -6.21
C THR A 100 -8.91 -5.98 -7.20
N ARG A 101 -8.78 -6.37 -8.47
CA ARG A 101 -8.51 -5.42 -9.57
C ARG A 101 -9.59 -4.34 -9.70
N ASN A 102 -10.83 -4.65 -9.30
CA ASN A 102 -11.91 -3.66 -9.32
C ASN A 102 -11.76 -2.63 -8.21
N GLY A 103 -11.33 -3.04 -7.02
CA GLY A 103 -11.00 -2.12 -5.93
C GLY A 103 -9.80 -1.24 -6.27
N ILE A 104 -8.72 -1.77 -6.86
CA ILE A 104 -7.62 -0.93 -7.38
C ILE A 104 -8.15 0.14 -8.34
N ARG A 105 -9.02 -0.24 -9.30
CA ARG A 105 -9.62 0.71 -10.23
C ARG A 105 -10.44 1.78 -9.51
N HIS A 106 -11.20 1.38 -8.49
CA HIS A 106 -11.99 2.31 -7.68
C HIS A 106 -11.10 3.29 -6.91
N VAL A 107 -10.07 2.79 -6.22
CA VAL A 107 -9.06 3.58 -5.50
C VAL A 107 -8.43 4.63 -6.42
N LEU A 108 -7.92 4.20 -7.58
CA LEU A 108 -7.29 5.09 -8.55
C LEU A 108 -8.22 6.19 -9.06
N ASN A 109 -9.47 5.83 -9.38
CA ASN A 109 -10.47 6.80 -9.84
C ASN A 109 -10.87 7.80 -8.75
N THR A 110 -10.88 7.38 -7.50
CA THR A 110 -11.18 8.26 -6.37
C THR A 110 -10.01 9.20 -6.10
N LEU A 111 -8.78 8.68 -6.06
CA LEU A 111 -7.59 9.49 -5.81
C LEU A 111 -7.38 10.53 -6.91
N SER A 112 -7.60 10.20 -8.18
CA SER A 112 -7.48 11.17 -9.28
C SER A 112 -8.51 12.30 -9.22
N LYS A 113 -9.66 12.07 -8.57
CA LYS A 113 -10.69 13.11 -8.35
C LYS A 113 -10.41 14.00 -7.14
N ARG A 114 -9.68 13.50 -6.15
CA ARG A 114 -9.46 14.15 -4.85
C ARG A 114 -8.04 14.65 -4.63
N SER A 115 -7.14 14.47 -5.61
CA SER A 115 -5.73 14.85 -5.52
C SER A 115 -5.18 15.30 -6.88
N THR A 116 -3.89 15.62 -6.92
CA THR A 116 -3.15 15.96 -8.14
C THR A 116 -2.71 14.74 -8.95
N LEU A 117 -3.14 13.54 -8.58
CA LEU A 117 -2.85 12.30 -9.29
C LEU A 117 -3.46 12.32 -10.71
N PRO A 118 -2.68 12.04 -11.78
CA PRO A 118 -3.20 12.00 -13.14
C PRO A 118 -4.39 11.04 -13.30
N ASN A 119 -5.42 11.48 -14.03
CA ASN A 119 -6.60 10.67 -14.31
C ASN A 119 -6.36 9.64 -15.44
N GLU A 120 -5.41 8.75 -15.20
CA GLU A 120 -4.90 7.76 -16.16
C GLU A 120 -5.18 6.31 -15.72
N THR A 121 -6.26 6.10 -14.94
CA THR A 121 -6.65 4.78 -14.40
C THR A 121 -6.70 3.68 -15.46
N ARG A 122 -7.20 4.00 -16.67
CA ARG A 122 -7.23 3.04 -17.78
C ARG A 122 -5.83 2.57 -18.18
N PHE A 123 -4.85 3.47 -18.15
CA PHE A 123 -3.46 3.14 -18.43
C PHE A 123 -2.87 2.30 -17.29
N ALA A 124 -3.04 2.68 -16.02
CA ALA A 124 -2.57 1.91 -14.87
C ALA A 124 -3.11 0.47 -14.89
N MET A 125 -4.43 0.30 -15.08
CA MET A 125 -5.04 -1.02 -15.11
C MET A 125 -4.56 -1.89 -16.28
N ARG A 126 -4.24 -1.27 -17.43
CA ARG A 126 -3.67 -2.00 -18.58
C ARG A 126 -2.22 -2.42 -18.30
N ALA A 127 -1.42 -1.54 -17.71
CA ALA A 127 -0.04 -1.84 -17.33
C ALA A 127 0.01 -2.95 -16.26
N LEU A 128 -0.83 -2.86 -15.22
CA LEU A 128 -1.00 -3.91 -14.22
C LEU A 128 -1.38 -5.25 -14.85
N LYS A 129 -2.38 -5.28 -15.74
CA LYS A 129 -2.80 -6.52 -16.40
C LYS A 129 -1.67 -7.13 -17.24
N LYS A 130 -0.93 -6.30 -17.97
CA LYS A 130 0.14 -6.74 -18.86
C LYS A 130 1.34 -7.32 -18.10
N ASN A 131 1.71 -6.70 -16.98
CA ASN A 131 2.93 -7.01 -16.23
C ASN A 131 2.62 -7.64 -14.87
N TYR A 132 1.47 -8.30 -14.71
CA TYR A 132 0.95 -8.72 -13.40
C TYR A 132 1.96 -9.57 -12.61
N TYR A 133 2.50 -10.62 -13.25
CA TYR A 133 3.45 -11.52 -12.60
C TYR A 133 4.79 -10.84 -12.32
N SER A 134 5.32 -10.06 -13.27
CA SER A 134 6.57 -9.31 -13.01
C SER A 134 6.44 -8.32 -11.84
N LEU A 135 5.30 -7.62 -11.73
CA LEU A 135 5.02 -6.74 -10.59
C LEU A 135 4.83 -7.53 -9.28
N GLN A 136 4.27 -8.74 -9.35
CA GLN A 136 4.13 -9.63 -8.20
C GLN A 136 5.50 -10.14 -7.74
N ASP A 137 6.35 -10.58 -8.66
CA ASP A 137 7.71 -11.03 -8.38
C ASP A 137 8.54 -9.91 -7.76
N ASP A 138 8.45 -8.69 -8.30
CA ASP A 138 9.07 -7.50 -7.73
C ASP A 138 8.60 -7.27 -6.28
N PHE A 139 7.30 -7.40 -6.00
CA PHE A 139 6.76 -7.26 -4.65
C PHE A 139 7.27 -8.35 -3.71
N MET A 140 7.25 -9.61 -4.14
CA MET A 140 7.70 -10.76 -3.34
C MET A 140 9.21 -10.72 -3.08
N GLU A 141 9.99 -10.11 -3.98
CA GLU A 141 11.42 -9.83 -3.77
C GLU A 141 11.63 -8.68 -2.78
N PHE A 142 10.87 -7.59 -2.92
CA PHE A 142 11.07 -6.36 -2.14
C PHE A 142 10.53 -6.43 -0.71
N PHE A 143 9.30 -6.91 -0.52
CA PHE A 143 8.60 -6.76 0.75
C PHE A 143 9.30 -7.45 1.93
N PRO A 144 9.90 -8.65 1.78
CA PRO A 144 10.73 -9.25 2.84
C PRO A 144 11.94 -8.38 3.23
N GLN A 145 12.56 -7.68 2.28
CA GLN A 145 13.68 -6.78 2.55
C GLN A 145 13.23 -5.54 3.32
N LEU A 146 12.03 -5.02 3.02
CA LEU A 146 11.43 -3.93 3.80
C LEU A 146 11.17 -4.36 5.24
N ILE A 147 10.67 -5.58 5.45
CA ILE A 147 10.45 -6.14 6.79
C ILE A 147 11.77 -6.20 7.53
N ASP A 148 12.79 -6.85 6.97
CA ASP A 148 14.12 -6.97 7.58
C ASP A 148 14.73 -5.59 7.93
N TYR A 149 14.61 -4.61 7.04
CA TYR A 149 15.02 -3.23 7.30
C TYR A 149 14.31 -2.63 8.52
N VAL A 150 12.99 -2.77 8.60
CA VAL A 150 12.19 -2.25 9.73
C VAL A 150 12.54 -2.97 11.03
N GLU A 151 12.72 -4.29 11.00
CA GLU A 151 13.09 -5.06 12.19
C GLU A 151 14.45 -4.63 12.74
N LYS A 152 15.45 -4.49 11.88
CA LYS A 152 16.81 -4.09 12.26
C LYS A 152 16.90 -2.66 12.77
N GLU A 153 16.27 -1.71 12.09
CA GLU A 153 16.37 -0.29 12.43
C GLU A 153 15.49 0.11 13.62
N PHE A 154 14.35 -0.56 13.82
CA PHE A 154 13.36 -0.15 14.83
C PHE A 154 13.15 -1.18 15.95
N GLY A 155 13.79 -2.35 15.89
CA GLY A 155 13.67 -3.40 16.89
C GLY A 155 12.25 -3.96 16.99
N ILE A 156 11.51 -3.99 15.88
CA ILE A 156 10.14 -4.50 15.82
C ILE A 156 10.20 -5.96 15.34
N GLU A 157 9.47 -6.86 15.98
CA GLU A 157 9.37 -8.26 15.55
C GLU A 157 8.12 -8.48 14.68
N ILE A 158 8.34 -8.76 13.41
CA ILE A 158 7.36 -9.02 12.35
C ILE A 158 7.57 -10.44 11.78
N SER A 159 8.81 -10.82 11.49
CA SER A 159 9.22 -12.01 10.73
C SER A 159 8.93 -13.35 11.40
N HIS A 160 8.94 -13.43 12.74
CA HIS A 160 8.62 -14.64 13.51
C HIS A 160 7.22 -15.24 13.22
N ARG A 161 6.38 -14.52 12.46
CA ARG A 161 5.02 -14.92 12.11
C ARG A 161 4.79 -15.08 10.60
N ILE A 162 5.82 -14.88 9.78
CA ILE A 162 5.75 -14.90 8.31
C ILE A 162 6.03 -16.32 7.80
N THR A 163 5.31 -16.74 6.77
CA THR A 163 5.58 -17.97 6.01
C THR A 163 5.81 -17.55 4.57
N ILE A 164 7.07 -17.48 4.13
CA ILE A 164 7.38 -17.12 2.75
C ILE A 164 7.39 -18.41 1.92
N PRO A 165 6.68 -18.48 0.78
CA PRO A 165 6.75 -19.62 -0.12
C PRO A 165 8.08 -19.56 -0.88
N PHE A 166 9.10 -20.24 -0.36
CA PHE A 166 10.29 -20.61 -1.11
C PHE A 166 10.40 -22.13 -1.16
#